data_AF-A0A949JC85-F1
#
_entry.id   AF-A0A949JC85-F1
#
_cell.length_a   1.000
_cell.length_b   1.000
_cell.length_c   1.000
_cell.angle_alpha   90.00
_cell.angle_beta   90.00
_cell.angle_gamma   90.00
#
_symmetry.space_group_name_H-M   'P 1'
#
loop_
_entity.id
_entity.type
_entity.pdbx_description
1 polymer ?
#
loop_
_entity_poly.entity_id
_entity_poly.type
_entity_poly.pdbx_seq_one_letter_code
_entity_poly.pdbx_strand_id
1 'polypeptide(L)'
;MIKEILLGHETNKRDLDDWDLTLTCDHTVRLTQHRDRRSFSTSVVPCPTCRERRGVVEAVHVGPTEDPAGEVRRERLAAELRAAEAKLARQRKAAARTEQQIAATTKELGGTQGSSGG
;
A
#
# COMPACT_ATOMS: atom_id res chain seq x y z
N MET A 1 -23.95 -8.24 34.72
CA MET A 1 -25.30 -7.91 34.21
C MET A 1 -25.24 -6.52 33.59
N ILE A 2 -25.10 -6.43 32.27
CA ILE A 2 -25.46 -5.24 31.48
C ILE A 2 -26.33 -5.79 30.35
N LYS A 3 -27.60 -5.39 30.36
CA LYS A 3 -28.56 -5.61 29.29
C LYS A 3 -28.11 -4.78 28.10
N GLU A 4 -28.03 -5.38 26.93
CA GLU A 4 -28.37 -4.69 25.68
C GLU A 4 -28.97 -5.71 24.71
N ILE A 5 -30.30 -5.72 24.69
CA ILE A 5 -31.12 -6.27 23.63
C ILE A 5 -31.04 -5.27 22.48
N LEU A 6 -30.42 -5.65 21.37
CA LEU A 6 -30.88 -5.24 20.03
C LEU A 6 -30.63 -6.40 19.05
N LEU A 7 -31.75 -7.06 18.75
CA LEU A 7 -32.14 -7.68 17.48
C LEU A 7 -31.08 -8.42 16.64
N GLY A 8 -31.37 -9.70 16.39
CA GLY A 8 -30.65 -10.53 15.44
C GLY A 8 -30.71 -9.98 14.02
N HIS A 9 -29.66 -9.27 13.63
CA HIS A 9 -29.16 -9.30 12.27
C HIS A 9 -27.98 -10.28 12.29
N GLU A 10 -28.15 -11.48 11.72
CA GLU A 10 -26.99 -12.13 11.11
C GLU A 10 -26.49 -11.14 10.06
N THR A 11 -25.50 -10.32 10.42
CA THR A 11 -24.87 -9.41 9.46
C THR A 11 -24.26 -10.31 8.39
N ASN A 12 -24.94 -10.40 7.24
CA ASN A 12 -24.53 -11.24 6.15
C ASN A 12 -23.16 -10.72 5.69
N LYS A 13 -22.14 -11.58 5.70
CA LYS A 13 -20.79 -11.16 5.33
C LYS A 13 -20.71 -10.62 3.90
N ARG A 14 -21.70 -10.93 3.05
CA ARG A 14 -21.89 -10.34 1.72
C ARG A 14 -22.11 -8.83 1.72
N ASP A 15 -22.65 -8.29 2.82
CA ASP A 15 -22.95 -6.87 3.01
C ASP A 15 -21.80 -6.13 3.71
N LEU A 16 -20.71 -6.83 4.01
CA LEU A 16 -19.50 -6.26 4.61
C LEU A 16 -18.42 -6.06 3.54
N ASP A 17 -17.71 -4.95 3.69
CA ASP A 17 -16.49 -4.65 2.98
C ASP A 17 -15.32 -4.55 3.98
N ASP A 18 -14.17 -4.99 3.50
CA ASP A 18 -12.87 -4.94 4.15
C ASP A 18 -12.19 -3.58 3.91
N TRP A 19 -11.51 -3.10 4.96
CA TRP A 19 -10.71 -1.88 4.95
C TRP A 19 -9.34 -2.13 5.57
N ASP A 20 -8.29 -1.72 4.87
CA ASP A 20 -6.93 -1.64 5.41
C ASP A 20 -6.71 -0.26 6.03
N LEU A 21 -6.35 -0.22 7.31
CA LEU A 21 -6.11 1.01 8.04
C LEU A 21 -4.64 1.09 8.42
N THR A 22 -3.92 2.07 7.88
CA THR A 22 -2.54 2.38 8.28
C THR A 22 -2.59 3.27 9.51
N LEU A 23 -1.90 2.84 10.57
CA LEU A 23 -1.90 3.52 11.87
C LEU A 23 -0.72 4.46 12.02
N THR A 24 -0.76 5.34 13.02
CA THR A 24 0.36 6.25 13.33
C THR A 24 1.65 5.54 13.74
N CYS A 25 1.58 4.25 14.08
CA CYS A 25 2.75 3.40 14.33
C CYS A 25 3.20 2.62 13.09
N ASP A 26 2.71 2.96 11.90
CA ASP A 26 3.00 2.33 10.60
C ASP A 26 2.52 0.87 10.43
N HIS A 27 1.85 0.31 11.44
CA HIS A 27 1.18 -0.97 11.30
C HIS A 27 -0.15 -0.83 10.56
N THR A 28 -0.44 -1.77 9.67
CA THR A 28 -1.74 -1.89 9.00
C THR A 28 -2.64 -2.87 9.75
N VAL A 29 -3.91 -2.51 9.93
CA VAL A 29 -4.95 -3.41 10.48
C VAL A 29 -6.11 -3.56 9.50
N ARG A 30 -6.66 -4.77 9.41
CA ARG A 30 -7.85 -5.07 8.60
C ARG A 30 -9.10 -4.98 9.46
N LEU A 31 -10.05 -4.14 9.07
CA LEU A 31 -11.37 -4.06 9.71
C LEU A 31 -12.48 -4.23 8.68
N THR A 32 -13.62 -4.75 9.14
CA THR A 32 -14.83 -4.90 8.33
C THR A 32 -15.82 -3.80 8.65
N GLN A 33 -16.54 -3.32 7.64
CA GLN A 33 -17.60 -2.34 7.78
C GLN A 33 -18.72 -2.63 6.79
N HIS A 34 -19.95 -2.28 7.15
CA HIS A 34 -21.09 -2.40 6.24
C HIS A 34 -20.86 -1.58 4.95
N ARG A 35 -21.13 -2.18 3.79
CA ARG A 35 -20.89 -1.58 2.46
C ARG A 35 -21.61 -0.24 2.26
N ASP A 36 -22.72 -0.03 2.95
CA ASP A 36 -23.46 1.25 2.90
C ASP A 36 -22.65 2.43 3.44
N ARG A 37 -21.62 2.17 4.26
CA ARG A 37 -20.70 3.20 4.72
C ARG A 37 -19.56 3.34 3.71
N ARG A 38 -19.66 4.39 2.89
CA ARG A 38 -18.67 4.70 1.85
C ARG A 38 -17.32 5.20 2.37
N SER A 39 -17.18 5.48 3.66
CA SER A 39 -15.94 5.95 4.26
C SER A 39 -15.76 5.43 5.67
N PHE A 40 -14.50 5.13 6.02
CA PHE A 40 -14.14 4.70 7.36
C PHE A 40 -13.99 5.94 8.28
N SER A 41 -14.96 6.14 9.17
CA SER A 41 -15.03 7.35 10.02
C SER A 41 -14.23 7.25 11.33
N THR A 42 -13.71 6.08 11.70
CA THR A 42 -13.06 5.88 13.00
C THR A 42 -11.62 6.37 12.96
N SER A 43 -11.31 7.41 13.75
CA SER A 43 -9.97 8.02 13.79
C SER A 43 -8.95 7.28 14.66
N VAL A 44 -9.38 6.37 15.55
CA VAL A 44 -8.48 5.65 16.48
C VAL A 44 -8.93 4.20 16.65
N VAL A 45 -8.04 3.26 16.35
CA VAL A 45 -8.29 1.81 16.44
C VAL A 45 -7.20 1.11 17.25
N PRO A 46 -7.48 -0.06 17.86
CA PRO A 46 -6.46 -0.85 18.54
C PRO A 46 -5.45 -1.43 17.54
N CYS A 47 -4.16 -1.26 17.82
CA CYS A 47 -3.08 -1.91 17.08
C CYS A 47 -2.75 -3.26 17.75
N PRO A 48 -2.91 -4.41 17.08
CA PRO A 48 -2.60 -5.71 17.65
C PRO A 48 -1.10 -5.93 17.88
N THR A 49 -0.26 -5.26 17.08
CA THR A 49 1.21 -5.36 17.18
C THR A 49 1.74 -4.59 18.38
N CYS A 50 1.35 -3.33 18.53
CA CYS A 50 1.79 -2.48 19.65
C CYS A 50 0.98 -2.72 20.93
N ARG A 51 -0.20 -3.35 20.84
CA ARG A 51 -1.18 -3.50 21.93
C ARG A 51 -1.67 -2.18 22.53
N GLU A 52 -1.65 -1.13 21.71
CA GLU A 52 -2.09 0.22 22.08
C GLU A 52 -3.09 0.76 21.06
N ARG A 53 -3.88 1.77 21.46
CA ARG A 53 -4.74 2.50 20.53
C ARG A 53 -3.91 3.50 19.74
N ARG A 54 -4.05 3.50 18.41
CA ARG A 54 -3.29 4.36 17.51
C ARG A 54 -4.22 5.09 16.56
N GLY A 55 -3.82 6.28 16.16
CA GLY A 55 -4.56 7.07 15.19
C GLY A 55 -4.54 6.39 13.82
N VAL A 56 -5.61 6.52 13.05
CA VAL A 56 -5.67 6.10 11.65
C VAL A 56 -5.12 7.24 10.80
N VAL A 57 -4.07 6.96 10.04
CA VAL A 57 -3.44 7.90 9.10
C VAL A 57 -4.05 7.76 7.72
N GLU A 58 -4.34 6.52 7.31
CA GLU A 58 -4.90 6.19 6.01
C GLU A 58 -5.90 5.06 6.15
N ALA A 59 -6.99 5.14 5.37
CA ALA A 59 -8.00 4.10 5.27
C ALA A 59 -8.20 3.75 3.80
N VAL A 60 -7.86 2.53 3.43
CA VAL A 60 -7.95 2.01 2.06
C VAL A 60 -9.08 1.00 2.00
N HIS A 61 -10.06 1.25 1.13
CA HIS A 61 -11.12 0.29 0.83
C HIS A 61 -10.55 -0.87 0.03
N VAL A 62 -10.78 -2.10 0.51
CA VAL A 62 -10.27 -3.31 -0.14
C VAL A 62 -11.34 -3.99 -0.98
N GLY A 63 -12.61 -3.83 -0.60
CA GLY A 63 -13.75 -4.44 -1.27
C GLY A 63 -14.46 -5.48 -0.40
N PRO A 64 -15.31 -6.34 -0.98
CA PRO A 64 -16.15 -7.27 -0.23
C PRO A 64 -15.37 -8.20 0.70
N THR A 65 -15.86 -8.40 1.91
CA THR A 65 -15.32 -9.39 2.87
C THR A 65 -15.47 -10.81 2.33
N GLU A 66 -16.58 -11.10 1.63
CA GLU A 66 -16.76 -12.36 0.88
C GLU A 66 -16.51 -12.15 -0.61
N ASP A 67 -15.41 -12.72 -1.09
CA ASP A 67 -15.04 -12.78 -2.51
C ASP A 67 -14.81 -14.25 -2.92
N PRO A 68 -15.87 -15.08 -3.02
CA PRO A 68 -15.74 -16.51 -3.28
C PRO A 68 -15.14 -16.81 -4.65
N ALA A 69 -15.36 -15.92 -5.63
CA ALA A 69 -14.76 -16.00 -6.97
C ALA A 69 -13.34 -15.40 -7.01
N GLY A 70 -12.90 -14.74 -5.94
CA GLY A 70 -11.59 -14.09 -5.87
C GLY A 70 -11.40 -12.98 -6.90
N GLU A 71 -12.46 -12.39 -7.44
CA GLU A 71 -12.40 -11.42 -8.55
C GLU A 71 -11.80 -10.10 -8.09
N VAL A 72 -12.29 -9.57 -6.97
CA VAL A 72 -11.82 -8.30 -6.40
C VAL A 72 -10.36 -8.44 -5.97
N ARG A 73 -10.01 -9.56 -5.34
CA ARG A 73 -8.61 -9.86 -4.99
C ARG A 73 -7.72 -9.92 -6.23
N ARG A 74 -8.15 -10.63 -7.28
CA ARG A 74 -7.37 -10.77 -8.53
C ARG A 74 -7.18 -9.44 -9.24
N GLU A 75 -8.23 -8.62 -9.32
CA GLU A 75 -8.14 -7.31 -9.95
C GLU A 75 -7.18 -6.38 -9.20
N ARG A 76 -7.27 -6.36 -7.85
CA ARG A 76 -6.36 -5.58 -7.01
C ARG A 76 -4.91 -6.01 -7.21
N LEU A 77 -4.63 -7.31 -7.14
CA LEU A 77 -3.28 -7.84 -7.35
C LEU A 77 -2.77 -7.54 -8.76
N ALA A 78 -3.63 -7.62 -9.78
CA ALA A 78 -3.26 -7.26 -11.15
C ALA A 78 -2.94 -5.76 -11.27
N ALA A 79 -3.67 -4.89 -10.57
CA ALA A 79 -3.37 -3.45 -10.53
C ALA A 79 -2.05 -3.15 -9.81
N GLU A 80 -1.81 -3.77 -8.66
CA GLU A 80 -0.55 -3.69 -7.92
C GLU A 80 0.64 -4.17 -8.77
N LEU A 81 0.48 -5.29 -9.47
CA LEU A 81 1.50 -5.83 -10.36
C LEU A 81 1.82 -4.85 -11.50
N ARG A 82 0.81 -4.32 -12.20
CA ARG A 82 1.02 -3.31 -13.26
C ARG A 82 1.75 -2.07 -12.73
N ALA A 83 1.39 -1.61 -11.53
CA ALA A 83 2.03 -0.46 -10.90
C ALA A 83 3.51 -0.73 -10.56
N ALA A 84 3.79 -1.93 -10.02
CA ALA A 84 5.14 -2.37 -9.70
C ALA A 84 6.02 -2.52 -10.96
N GLU A 85 5.49 -3.14 -12.02
CA GLU A 85 6.18 -3.27 -13.31
C GLU A 85 6.50 -1.91 -13.93
N ALA A 86 5.55 -0.97 -13.91
CA ALA A 86 5.78 0.39 -14.39
C ALA A 86 6.85 1.12 -13.56
N LYS A 87 6.87 0.91 -12.23
CA LYS A 87 7.92 1.44 -11.36
C LYS A 87 9.29 0.86 -11.70
N LEU A 88 9.37 -0.45 -11.90
CA LEU A 88 10.61 -1.13 -12.29
C LEU A 88 11.13 -0.62 -13.64
N ALA A 89 10.26 -0.43 -14.63
CA ALA A 89 10.65 0.10 -15.93
C ALA A 89 11.25 1.52 -15.82
N ARG A 90 10.63 2.39 -15.01
CA ARG A 90 11.16 3.74 -14.73
C ARG A 90 12.53 3.68 -14.05
N GLN A 91 12.69 2.80 -13.06
CA GLN A 91 13.96 2.61 -12.35
C GLN A 91 15.07 2.11 -13.26
N ARG A 92 14.78 1.13 -14.13
CA ARG A 92 15.75 0.63 -15.13
C ARG A 92 16.20 1.73 -16.09
N LYS A 93 15.27 2.56 -16.56
CA LYS A 93 15.61 3.71 -17.42
C LYS A 93 16.49 4.72 -16.70
N ALA A 94 16.22 4.99 -15.42
CA ALA A 94 17.05 5.87 -14.62
C ALA A 94 18.46 5.27 -14.41
N ALA A 95 18.54 3.99 -14.07
CA ALA A 95 19.82 3.29 -13.90
C ALA A 95 20.68 3.36 -15.16
N ALA A 96 20.11 3.08 -16.34
CA ALA A 96 20.83 3.17 -17.62
C ALA A 96 21.37 4.59 -17.91
N ARG A 97 20.62 5.65 -17.54
CA ARG A 97 21.11 7.03 -17.67
C ARG A 97 22.28 7.29 -16.74
N THR A 98 22.19 6.83 -15.49
CA THR A 98 23.28 6.95 -14.52
C THR A 98 24.52 6.21 -14.99
N GLU A 99 24.38 5.01 -15.55
CA GLU A 99 25.50 4.25 -16.14
C GLU A 99 26.18 5.00 -17.29
N GLN A 100 25.40 5.60 -18.19
CA GLN A 100 25.95 6.45 -19.26
C GLN A 100 26.73 7.65 -18.71
N GLN A 101 26.21 8.29 -17.66
CA GLN A 101 26.87 9.41 -17.02
C GLN A 101 28.19 8.98 -16.34
N ILE A 102 28.19 7.83 -15.66
CA ILE A 102 29.40 7.23 -15.08
C ILE A 102 30.44 6.96 -16.18
N ALA A 103 30.03 6.39 -17.31
CA ALA A 103 30.94 6.11 -18.42
C ALA A 103 31.52 7.41 -19.02
N ALA A 104 30.69 8.43 -19.20
CA ALA A 104 31.13 9.74 -19.69
C ALA A 104 32.14 10.40 -18.73
N THR A 105 31.81 10.47 -17.43
CA THR A 105 32.71 11.03 -16.42
C THR A 105 34.01 10.23 -16.30
N THR A 106 33.96 8.90 -16.38
CA THR A 106 35.16 8.05 -16.37
C THR A 106 36.08 8.35 -17.55
N LYS A 107 35.51 8.56 -18.74
CA LYS A 107 36.25 8.94 -19.94
C LYS A 107 36.91 10.31 -19.79
N GLU A 108 36.19 11.30 -19.23
CA GLU A 108 36.74 12.63 -18.95
C GLU A 108 37.90 12.57 -17.95
N LEU A 109 37.78 11.80 -16.87
CA LEU A 109 38.85 11.59 -15.89
C LEU A 109 40.08 10.89 -16.48
N GLY A 110 39.89 9.95 -17.41
CA GLY A 110 41.01 9.31 -18.12
C GLY A 110 41.66 10.20 -19.17
N GLY A 111 40.90 11.12 -19.78
CA GLY A 111 41.39 12.04 -20.82
C GLY A 111 42.22 13.21 -20.28
N THR A 112 41.99 13.65 -19.05
CA THR A 112 42.75 14.75 -18.42
C THR A 112 44.16 14.36 -17.98
N GLN A 113 44.48 13.06 -17.86
CA GLN A 113 45.84 12.59 -17.54
C GLN A 113 46.84 12.68 -18.71
N GLY A 114 46.38 12.96 -19.94
CA GLY A 114 47.24 13.02 -21.14
C GLY A 114 47.69 14.42 -21.58
N SER A 115 47.26 15.50 -20.92
CA SER A 115 47.46 16.87 -21.43
C SER A 115 48.43 17.76 -20.62
N SER A 116 49.11 17.23 -19.60
CA SER A 116 50.11 17.94 -18.81
C SER A 116 51.53 17.54 -19.24
N GLY A 117 51.89 17.89 -20.47
CA GLY A 117 53.21 17.60 -21.04
C GLY A 117 53.48 18.50 -22.25
N GLY A 118 53.78 19.76 -21.99
CA GLY A 118 54.20 20.76 -22.98
C GLY A 118 54.86 21.93 -22.27
#